data_AF-A0A0A2BKE7-F1
#
_entry.id   AF-A0A0A2BKE7-F1
#
_cell.length_a   1.000
_cell.length_b   1.000
_cell.length_c   1.000
_cell.angle_alpha   90.00
_cell.angle_beta   90.00
_cell.angle_gamma   90.00
#
_symmetry.space_group_name_H-M   'P 1'
#
loop_
_entity.id
_entity.type
_entity.pdbx_description
1 polymer ?
#
loop_
_entity_poly.entity_id
_entity_poly.type
_entity_poly.pdbx_seq_one_letter_code
_entity_poly.pdbx_strand_id
1 'polypeptide(L)'
;MLIDPKSYKSEKFMPIKWYGTGDQTDPLYLHFSRIVNFTIHAMAFAALNSCLWFVQEIRHPWQQLQVFTFVWAFVLGLHLVFVLSKRPSSS
;
A
#
# COMPACT_ATOMS: atom_id res chain seq x y z
N MET A 1 22.98 -48.09 21.97
CA MET A 1 22.21 -47.23 21.06
C MET A 1 22.60 -45.79 21.34
N LEU A 2 23.70 -45.34 20.74
CA LEU A 2 24.30 -44.02 20.99
C LEU A 2 23.76 -43.04 19.95
N ILE A 3 23.12 -41.97 20.42
CA ILE A 3 22.59 -40.89 19.59
C ILE A 3 23.80 -40.14 18.98
N ASP A 4 23.81 -40.01 17.65
CA ASP A 4 24.84 -39.26 16.92
C ASP A 4 24.85 -37.79 17.37
N PRO A 5 25.97 -37.27 17.91
CA PRO A 5 26.08 -35.89 18.40
C PRO A 5 25.88 -34.83 17.30
N LYS A 6 25.92 -35.18 16.01
CA LYS A 6 25.64 -34.25 14.92
C LYS A 6 24.15 -34.03 14.64
N SER A 7 23.26 -34.88 15.17
CA SER A 7 21.82 -34.75 14.96
C SER A 7 21.23 -33.50 15.65
N TYR A 8 21.84 -33.03 16.74
CA TYR A 8 21.39 -31.87 17.50
C TYR A 8 21.57 -30.53 16.75
N LYS A 9 22.53 -30.45 15.82
CA LYS A 9 22.86 -29.19 15.12
C LYS A 9 21.95 -28.89 13.91
N SER A 10 20.89 -29.68 13.70
CA SER A 10 19.96 -29.50 12.57
C SER A 10 18.67 -28.77 12.94
N GLU A 11 18.32 -28.67 14.22
CA GLU A 11 17.19 -27.84 14.67
C GLU A 11 17.68 -26.41 14.96
N LYS A 12 18.23 -25.80 13.92
CA LYS A 12 18.48 -24.36 13.90
C LYS A 12 17.11 -23.70 13.98
N PHE A 13 16.79 -23.11 15.12
CA PHE A 13 15.63 -22.26 15.36
C PHE A 13 15.29 -21.52 14.05
N MET A 14 14.21 -21.90 13.39
CA MET A 14 13.71 -21.17 12.23
C MET A 14 12.75 -20.13 12.81
N PRO A 15 13.20 -18.91 13.14
CA PRO A 15 12.27 -17.88 13.57
C PRO A 15 11.22 -17.72 12.48
N ILE A 16 9.95 -17.64 12.89
CA ILE A 16 8.84 -17.41 11.96
C ILE A 16 9.17 -16.13 11.19
N LYS A 17 9.48 -16.29 9.90
CA LYS A 17 9.76 -15.19 8.99
C LYS A 17 8.41 -14.63 8.55
N TRP A 18 7.84 -13.75 9.37
CA TRP A 18 6.53 -13.12 9.13
C TRP A 18 6.44 -12.39 7.79
N TYR A 19 7.58 -11.96 7.27
CA TYR A 19 7.73 -11.47 5.91
C TYR A 19 8.98 -12.10 5.31
N GLY A 20 8.91 -12.50 4.04
CA GLY A 20 10.11 -12.68 3.23
C GLY A 20 10.96 -11.42 3.36
N THR A 21 12.29 -11.57 3.33
CA THR A 21 13.20 -10.41 3.25
C THR A 21 12.61 -9.50 2.17
N GLY A 22 12.25 -8.25 2.51
CA GLY A 22 11.49 -7.34 1.62
C GLY A 22 12.32 -6.97 0.39
N ASP A 23 12.47 -7.93 -0.51
CA ASP A 23 13.35 -7.87 -1.65
C ASP A 23 12.70 -6.91 -2.64
N GLN A 24 13.34 -5.77 -2.80
CA GLN A 24 12.88 -4.72 -3.71
C GLN A 24 12.99 -5.13 -5.18
N THR A 25 13.56 -6.30 -5.47
CA THR A 25 13.61 -6.88 -6.82
C THR A 25 12.48 -7.87 -7.09
N ASP A 26 11.76 -8.35 -6.07
CA ASP A 26 10.65 -9.29 -6.23
C ASP A 26 9.43 -8.59 -6.86
N PRO A 27 8.96 -9.02 -8.05
CA PRO A 27 7.76 -8.47 -8.69
C PRO A 27 6.51 -8.49 -7.80
N LEU A 28 6.37 -9.49 -6.93
CA LEU A 28 5.23 -9.64 -6.03
C LEU A 28 5.28 -8.60 -4.90
N TYR A 29 6.44 -8.42 -4.27
CA TYR A 29 6.67 -7.37 -3.27
C TYR A 29 6.42 -5.98 -3.86
N LEU A 30 6.93 -5.71 -5.07
CA LEU A 30 6.72 -4.44 -5.75
C LEU A 30 5.26 -4.17 -6.09
N HIS A 31 4.50 -5.20 -6.49
CA HIS A 31 3.06 -5.06 -6.74
C HIS A 31 2.29 -4.75 -5.46
N PHE A 32 2.57 -5.47 -4.37
CA PHE A 32 1.97 -5.20 -3.07
C PHE A 32 2.29 -3.78 -2.58
N SER A 33 3.56 -3.37 -2.67
CA SER A 33 4.00 -2.02 -2.31
C SER A 33 3.24 -0.93 -3.08
N ARG A 34 3.03 -1.11 -4.40
CA ARG A 34 2.21 -0.21 -5.22
C ARG A 34 0.76 -0.11 -4.73
N ILE A 35 0.15 -1.24 -4.39
CA ILE A 35 -1.23 -1.28 -3.86
C ILE A 35 -1.30 -0.52 -2.53
N VAL A 36 -0.42 -0.83 -1.58
CA VAL A 36 -0.39 -0.17 -0.27
C VAL A 36 -0.20 1.34 -0.42
N ASN A 37 0.73 1.76 -1.28
CA ASN A 37 0.97 3.16 -1.56
C ASN A 37 -0.31 3.84 -2.09
N PHE A 38 -0.99 3.24 -3.07
CA PHE A 38 -2.26 3.75 -3.57
C PHE A 38 -3.33 3.84 -2.48
N THR A 39 -3.50 2.81 -1.67
CA THR A 39 -4.48 2.78 -0.58
C THR A 39 -4.25 3.91 0.42
N ILE A 40 -3.00 4.19 0.80
CA ILE A 40 -2.68 5.31 1.71
C ILE A 40 -3.09 6.67 1.11
N HIS A 41 -2.83 6.88 -0.18
CA HIS A 41 -3.25 8.10 -0.87
C HIS A 41 -4.77 8.20 -0.95
N ALA A 42 -5.47 7.09 -1.18
CA ALA A 42 -6.93 7.03 -1.21
C ALA A 42 -7.55 7.34 0.16
N MET A 43 -6.97 6.80 1.24
CA MET A 43 -7.39 7.11 2.62
C MET A 43 -7.16 8.59 2.94
N ALA A 44 -6.00 9.14 2.60
CA ALA A 44 -5.70 10.56 2.80
C ALA A 44 -6.66 11.47 2.01
N PHE A 45 -6.91 11.13 0.75
CA PHE A 45 -7.90 11.81 -0.08
C PHE A 45 -9.28 11.77 0.56
N ALA A 46 -9.77 10.60 0.97
CA ALA A 46 -11.10 10.44 1.55
C ALA A 46 -11.24 11.22 2.86
N ALA A 47 -10.26 11.13 3.76
CA ALA A 47 -10.26 11.84 5.04
C ALA A 47 -10.26 13.36 4.83
N LEU A 48 -9.31 13.87 4.03
CA LEU A 48 -9.16 15.31 3.84
C LEU A 48 -10.30 15.91 3.01
N ASN A 49 -10.76 15.25 1.95
CA ASN A 49 -11.91 15.75 1.19
C ASN A 49 -13.17 15.75 2.05
N SER A 50 -13.44 14.70 2.82
CA SER A 50 -14.61 14.67 3.69
C SER A 50 -14.57 15.78 4.74
N CYS A 51 -13.41 16.02 5.37
CA CYS A 51 -13.25 17.12 6.32
C CYS A 51 -13.41 18.49 5.67
N LEU A 52 -12.82 18.71 4.49
CA LEU A 52 -12.91 19.99 3.78
C LEU A 52 -14.35 20.29 3.35
N TRP A 53 -15.07 19.29 2.81
CA TRP A 53 -16.47 19.42 2.44
C TRP A 53 -17.37 19.64 3.66
N PHE A 54 -17.07 19.01 4.80
CA PHE A 54 -17.78 19.29 6.04
C PHE A 54 -17.57 20.74 6.53
N VAL A 55 -16.34 21.26 6.47
CA VAL A 55 -16.04 22.65 6.86
C VAL A 55 -16.69 23.66 5.89
N GLN A 56 -16.76 23.32 4.61
CA GLN A 56 -17.43 24.12 3.57
C GLN A 56 -18.91 24.36 3.89
N GLU A 57 -19.60 23.39 4.51
CA GLU A 57 -21.00 23.54 4.92
C GLU A 57 -21.17 24.43 6.17
N ILE A 58 -20.12 24.57 6.99
CA ILE A 58 -20.15 25.36 8.25
C ILE A 58 -19.74 26.82 8.02
N ARG A 59 -18.86 27.08 7.06
CA ARG A 59 -18.28 28.41 6.78
C ARG A 59 -18.70 28.89 5.40
N HIS A 60 -18.47 30.18 5.12
CA HIS A 60 -18.74 30.74 3.78
C HIS A 60 -18.08 29.87 2.69
N PRO A 61 -18.81 29.51 1.63
CA PRO A 61 -18.33 28.56 0.63
C PRO A 61 -17.05 29.08 -0.07
N TRP A 62 -16.00 28.26 -0.03
CA TRP A 62 -14.80 28.45 -0.84
C TRP A 62 -15.05 27.97 -2.27
N GLN A 63 -14.97 28.89 -3.24
CA GLN A 63 -15.22 28.58 -4.65
C GLN A 63 -14.21 27.60 -5.27
N GLN A 64 -12.99 27.53 -4.71
CA GLN A 64 -11.89 26.73 -5.28
C GLN A 64 -11.89 25.27 -4.81
N LEU A 65 -12.72 24.91 -3.83
CA LEU A 65 -12.72 23.58 -3.24
C LEU A 65 -13.07 22.50 -4.27
N GLN A 66 -14.02 22.80 -5.15
CA GLN A 66 -14.44 21.89 -6.21
C GLN A 66 -13.28 21.55 -7.16
N VAL A 67 -12.54 22.57 -7.63
CA VAL A 67 -11.38 22.38 -8.51
C VAL A 67 -10.30 21.56 -7.82
N PHE A 68 -10.02 21.84 -6.54
CA PHE A 68 -9.05 21.09 -5.74
C PHE A 68 -9.43 19.61 -5.62
N THR A 69 -10.67 19.30 -5.25
CA THR A 69 -11.17 17.91 -5.17
C THR A 69 -11.06 17.20 -6.52
N PHE A 70 -11.45 17.85 -7.63
CA PHE A 70 -11.36 17.25 -8.97
C PHE A 70 -9.94 16.95 -9.40
N VAL A 71 -9.01 17.90 -9.23
CA VAL A 71 -7.60 17.71 -9.61
C VAL A 71 -6.98 16.57 -8.79
N TRP A 72 -7.23 16.51 -7.49
CA TRP A 72 -6.69 15.46 -6.65
C TRP A 72 -7.31 14.10 -6.96
N ALA A 73 -8.64 14.04 -7.17
CA ALA A 73 -9.32 12.82 -7.60
C ALA A 73 -8.77 12.32 -8.95
N PHE A 74 -8.48 13.22 -9.88
CA PHE A 74 -7.88 12.88 -11.17
C PHE A 74 -6.47 12.27 -11.00
N VAL A 75 -5.61 12.87 -10.19
CA VAL A 75 -4.28 12.30 -9.85
C VAL A 75 -4.42 10.92 -9.22
N LEU A 76 -5.40 10.73 -8.34
CA LEU A 76 -5.68 9.43 -7.72
C LEU A 76 -6.14 8.39 -8.76
N GLY A 77 -6.97 8.80 -9.72
CA GLY A 77 -7.37 7.96 -10.85
C GLY A 77 -6.19 7.53 -11.70
N LEU A 78 -5.27 8.44 -12.03
CA LEU A 78 -4.04 8.11 -12.74
C LEU A 78 -3.16 7.12 -11.95
N HIS A 79 -3.05 7.30 -10.64
CA HIS A 79 -2.32 6.39 -9.77
C HIS A 79 -2.95 4.99 -9.76
N LEU A 80 -4.28 4.89 -9.69
CA LEU A 80 -4.98 3.61 -9.79
C LEU A 80 -4.67 2.89 -11.10
N VAL A 81 -4.79 3.59 -12.23
CA VAL A 81 -4.46 3.04 -13.55
C VAL A 81 -3.02 2.52 -13.57
N PHE A 82 -2.06 3.28 -13.04
CA PHE A 82 -0.67 2.85 -12.95
C PHE A 82 -0.48 1.56 -12.13
N VAL A 83 -1.15 1.42 -10.98
CA VAL A 83 -1.09 0.20 -10.17
C VAL A 83 -1.66 -1.01 -10.93
N LEU A 84 -2.81 -0.83 -11.59
CA LEU A 84 -3.47 -1.87 -12.38
C LEU A 84 -2.63 -2.30 -13.60
N SER A 85 -2.03 -1.35 -14.32
CA SER A 85 -1.16 -1.64 -15.46
C SER A 85 0.11 -2.42 -15.08
N LYS A 86 0.57 -2.28 -13.83
CA LYS A 86 1.76 -2.99 -13.30
C LYS A 86 1.39 -4.27 -12.53
N ARG A 87 0.24 -4.87 -12.83
CA ARG A 87 -0.15 -6.18 -12.28
C ARG A 87 0.75 -7.28 -12.86
N PRO A 88 1.37 -8.14 -12.04
CA PRO A 88 2.13 -9.28 -12.54
C PRO A 88 1.19 -10.29 -13.19
N SER A 89 1.60 -10.84 -14.35
CA SER A 89 0.85 -11.92 -15.01
C SER A 89 1.05 -13.20 -14.20
N SER A 90 -0.04 -13.89 -13.86
CA SER A 90 0.04 -15.22 -13.25
C SER A 90 0.54 -16.21 -14.31
N SER A 91 1.80 -16.63 -14.22
CA SER A 91 2.34 -17.78 -14.96
C SER A 91 1.99 -19.07 -14.24
#